data_AF-A0A0L6U8Y1-F1
#
_entry.id   AF-A0A0L6U8Y1-F1
#
_cell.length_a   1.000
_cell.length_b   1.000
_cell.length_c   1.000
_cell.angle_alpha   90.00
_cell.angle_beta   90.00
_cell.angle_gamma   90.00
#
_symmetry.space_group_name_H-M   'P 1'
#
loop_
_entity.id
_entity.type
_entity.pdbx_description
1 polymer ?
#
loop_
_entity_poly.entity_id
_entity_poly.type
_entity_poly.pdbx_seq_one_letter_code
_entity_poly.pdbx_strand_id
1 'polypeptide(L)'
;LSLTYCFLFPQQKKVAEAPSEQVSHNQEHVSMLMDMGFTANQAKKALGETEGNVERAVEWLFSHPDDDGTTTNNEEDVKRRGGEGSGARHGDRRLPARYKLRGFISHKGPSVFSGHYVAHVRSHHPLNLPELANNLDHRWVLFNDEKVALAERGPLSYEAMAPLAYIYLFERIPE
;
A
#
# COMPACT_ATOMS: atom_id res chain seq x y z
N LEU A 1 -84.48 -23.15 -15.38
CA LEU A 1 -83.51 -23.52 -14.32
C LEU A 1 -82.13 -23.65 -14.96
N SER A 2 -81.28 -22.63 -14.83
CA SER A 2 -79.84 -22.73 -15.11
C SER A 2 -79.15 -21.77 -14.14
N LEU A 3 -78.43 -22.32 -13.17
CA LEU A 3 -77.60 -21.57 -12.24
C LEU A 3 -76.35 -21.11 -12.98
N THR A 4 -75.99 -19.83 -12.84
CA THR A 4 -74.61 -19.39 -13.06
C THR A 4 -74.19 -18.55 -11.87
N TYR A 5 -73.26 -19.13 -11.12
CA TYR A 5 -72.60 -18.59 -9.94
C TYR A 5 -71.87 -17.29 -10.28
N CYS A 6 -72.17 -16.22 -9.54
CA CYS A 6 -71.34 -15.02 -9.51
C CYS A 6 -70.50 -15.07 -8.22
N PHE A 7 -69.24 -15.51 -8.33
CA PHE A 7 -68.29 -15.48 -7.23
C PHE A 7 -67.81 -14.05 -7.00
N LEU A 8 -68.09 -13.52 -5.81
CA LEU A 8 -67.52 -12.27 -5.29
C LEU A 8 -66.04 -12.52 -4.94
N PHE A 9 -65.10 -11.90 -5.67
CA PHE A 9 -63.70 -11.83 -5.25
C PHE A 9 -63.50 -10.60 -4.36
N PRO A 10 -62.94 -10.74 -3.14
CA PRO A 10 -62.58 -9.58 -2.32
C PRO A 10 -61.37 -8.88 -2.94
N GLN A 11 -61.47 -7.56 -3.06
CA GLN A 11 -60.40 -6.69 -3.55
C GLN A 11 -59.15 -6.84 -2.67
N GLN A 12 -58.04 -7.32 -3.24
CA GLN A 12 -56.74 -7.24 -2.60
C GLN A 12 -56.34 -5.76 -2.46
N LYS A 13 -56.15 -5.32 -1.22
CA LYS A 13 -55.49 -4.04 -0.92
C LYS A 13 -54.07 -4.10 -1.49
N LYS A 14 -53.78 -3.18 -2.41
CA LYS A 14 -52.44 -2.89 -2.92
C LYS A 14 -51.58 -2.44 -1.73
N VAL A 15 -50.73 -3.31 -1.23
CA VAL A 15 -49.73 -2.96 -0.20
C VAL A 15 -48.73 -2.03 -0.88
N ALA A 16 -48.60 -0.83 -0.34
CA ALA A 16 -47.62 0.15 -0.79
C ALA A 16 -46.21 -0.40 -0.54
N GLU A 17 -45.42 -0.40 -1.60
CA GLU A 17 -43.99 -0.69 -1.61
C GLU A 17 -43.28 0.26 -0.64
N ALA A 18 -42.52 -0.30 0.31
CA ALA A 18 -41.74 0.46 1.27
C ALA A 18 -40.63 1.24 0.55
N PRO A 19 -40.29 2.46 0.99
CA PRO A 19 -39.19 3.22 0.41
C PRO A 19 -37.88 2.49 0.71
N SER A 20 -37.05 2.32 -0.32
CA SER A 20 -35.68 1.82 -0.20
C SER A 20 -34.90 2.70 0.78
N GLU A 21 -34.35 2.07 1.82
CA GLU A 21 -33.37 2.69 2.71
C GLU A 21 -32.16 3.09 1.86
N GLN A 22 -32.11 4.37 1.50
CA GLN A 22 -30.90 5.03 1.05
C GLN A 22 -29.92 4.90 2.22
N VAL A 23 -28.86 4.11 2.05
CA VAL A 23 -27.72 4.10 2.98
C VAL A 23 -27.19 5.52 2.99
N SER A 24 -27.59 6.30 4.00
CA SER A 24 -27.08 7.66 4.16
C SER A 24 -25.59 7.51 4.47
N HIS A 25 -24.74 7.71 3.47
CA HIS A 25 -23.31 7.81 3.71
C HIS A 25 -23.13 8.87 4.79
N ASN A 26 -22.66 8.46 5.97
CA ASN A 26 -22.40 9.40 7.05
C ASN A 26 -21.44 10.45 6.50
N GLN A 27 -21.88 11.70 6.48
CA GLN A 27 -21.12 12.80 5.88
C GLN A 27 -19.77 12.97 6.61
N GLU A 28 -19.71 12.55 7.87
CA GLU A 28 -18.49 12.46 8.67
C GLU A 28 -17.51 11.43 8.11
N HIS A 29 -17.98 10.24 7.71
CA HIS A 29 -17.12 9.19 7.13
C HIS A 29 -16.54 9.62 5.78
N VAL A 30 -17.34 10.34 4.98
CA VAL A 30 -16.87 10.93 3.72
C VAL A 30 -15.79 11.98 4.00
N SER A 31 -16.01 12.85 4.99
CA SER A 31 -15.02 13.85 5.40
C SER A 31 -13.71 13.21 5.86
N MET A 32 -13.79 12.14 6.67
CA MET A 32 -12.62 11.43 7.17
C MET A 32 -11.76 10.85 6.02
N LEU A 33 -12.40 10.25 5.01
CA LEU A 33 -11.69 9.75 3.83
C LEU A 33 -11.13 10.89 2.96
N MET A 34 -11.82 12.03 2.90
CA MET A 34 -11.30 13.21 2.20
C MET A 34 -10.07 13.80 2.90
N ASP A 35 -10.05 13.81 4.23
CA ASP A 35 -8.89 14.25 5.02
C ASP A 35 -7.66 13.35 4.80
N MET A 36 -7.86 12.10 4.40
CA MET A 36 -6.79 11.18 3.97
C MET A 36 -6.28 11.46 2.56
N GLY A 37 -6.88 12.40 1.82
CA GLY A 37 -6.49 12.80 0.47
C GLY A 37 -7.30 12.15 -0.65
N PHE A 38 -8.39 11.43 -0.34
CA PHE A 38 -9.28 10.87 -1.35
C PHE A 38 -10.33 11.88 -1.81
N THR A 39 -10.82 11.75 -3.05
CA THR A 39 -11.91 12.61 -3.53
C THR A 39 -13.26 12.21 -2.90
N ALA A 40 -14.21 13.13 -2.86
CA ALA A 40 -15.54 12.86 -2.32
C ALA A 40 -16.27 11.72 -3.07
N ASN A 41 -16.00 11.54 -4.36
CA ASN A 41 -16.60 10.49 -5.17
C ASN A 41 -16.00 9.11 -4.82
N GLN A 42 -14.66 9.05 -4.71
CA GLN A 42 -13.95 7.86 -4.24
C GLN A 42 -14.42 7.45 -2.85
N ALA A 43 -14.49 8.40 -1.91
CA ALA A 43 -14.96 8.15 -0.55
C ALA A 43 -16.40 7.59 -0.52
N LYS A 44 -17.32 8.18 -1.28
CA LYS A 44 -18.71 7.69 -1.37
C LYS A 44 -18.81 6.31 -1.99
N LYS A 45 -18.08 6.06 -3.09
CA LYS A 45 -18.06 4.75 -3.75
C LYS A 45 -17.49 3.68 -2.83
N ALA A 46 -16.35 3.94 -2.21
CA ALA A 46 -15.74 3.03 -1.25
C ALA A 46 -16.67 2.72 -0.08
N LEU A 47 -17.31 3.74 0.52
CA LEU A 47 -18.31 3.54 1.57
C LEU A 47 -19.55 2.78 1.10
N GLY A 48 -19.87 2.83 -0.19
CA GLY A 48 -20.95 2.03 -0.79
C GLY A 48 -20.57 0.56 -0.89
N GLU A 49 -19.37 0.27 -1.38
CA GLU A 49 -18.83 -1.09 -1.52
C GLU A 49 -18.53 -1.76 -0.18
N THR A 50 -18.42 -0.98 0.90
CA THR A 50 -18.06 -1.48 2.23
C THR A 50 -19.15 -1.32 3.27
N GLU A 51 -20.41 -1.13 2.84
CA GLU A 51 -21.58 -1.05 3.72
C GLU A 51 -21.43 0.05 4.80
N GLY A 52 -20.77 1.16 4.46
CA GLY A 52 -20.53 2.30 5.36
C GLY A 52 -19.38 2.12 6.36
N ASN A 53 -18.65 1.00 6.31
CA ASN A 53 -17.48 0.76 7.17
C ASN A 53 -16.23 1.51 6.64
N VAL A 54 -15.67 2.40 7.46
CA VAL A 54 -14.56 3.27 7.08
C VAL A 54 -13.26 2.50 6.90
N GLU A 55 -12.93 1.58 7.80
CA GLU A 55 -11.68 0.81 7.75
C GLU A 55 -11.60 -0.04 6.48
N ARG A 56 -12.72 -0.67 6.12
CA ARG A 56 -12.85 -1.42 4.86
C ARG A 56 -12.82 -0.48 3.65
N ALA A 57 -13.42 0.71 3.75
CA ALA A 57 -13.42 1.68 2.64
C ALA A 57 -12.00 2.15 2.32
N VAL A 58 -11.16 2.36 3.34
CA VAL A 58 -9.74 2.70 3.17
C VAL A 58 -9.00 1.58 2.43
N GLU A 59 -9.17 0.33 2.84
CA GLU A 59 -8.55 -0.82 2.17
C GLU A 59 -9.04 -0.94 0.71
N TRP A 60 -10.33 -0.71 0.47
CA TRP A 60 -10.90 -0.72 -0.87
C TRP A 60 -10.26 0.36 -1.76
N LEU A 61 -10.07 1.57 -1.23
CA LEU A 61 -9.43 2.68 -1.95
C LEU A 61 -7.97 2.39 -2.30
N PHE A 62 -7.22 1.76 -1.40
CA PHE A 62 -5.82 1.37 -1.69
C PHE A 62 -5.70 0.21 -2.67
N SER A 63 -6.68 -0.69 -2.71
CA SER A 63 -6.72 -1.78 -3.70
C SER A 63 -7.23 -1.33 -5.07
N HIS A 64 -7.86 -0.15 -5.16
CA HIS A 64 -8.38 0.44 -6.41
C HIS A 64 -7.83 1.86 -6.66
N PRO A 65 -6.51 2.06 -6.76
CA PRO A 65 -5.91 3.39 -6.87
C PRO A 65 -6.24 4.13 -8.18
N ASP A 66 -6.65 3.41 -9.22
CA ASP A 66 -7.03 3.98 -10.52
C ASP A 66 -8.54 4.29 -10.63
N ASP A 67 -9.34 3.98 -9.60
CA ASP A 67 -10.78 4.26 -9.59
C ASP A 67 -11.04 5.70 -9.14
N ASP A 68 -11.60 6.52 -10.02
CA ASP A 68 -11.89 7.94 -9.76
C ASP A 68 -13.23 8.16 -9.01
N GLY A 69 -13.90 7.07 -8.60
CA GLY A 69 -15.17 7.13 -7.90
C GLY A 69 -16.36 7.43 -8.81
N THR A 70 -16.19 7.46 -10.13
CA THR A 70 -17.31 7.65 -11.06
C THR A 70 -18.06 6.32 -11.28
N THR A 71 -19.39 6.37 -11.21
CA THR A 71 -20.28 5.22 -11.45
C THR A 71 -20.62 5.10 -12.94
N THR A 72 -19.64 5.26 -13.83
CA THR A 72 -19.87 5.00 -15.26
C THR A 72 -19.55 3.55 -15.56
N ASN A 73 -20.57 2.69 -15.48
CA ASN A 73 -20.61 1.40 -16.16
C ASN A 73 -20.66 1.64 -17.68
N ASN A 74 -19.56 2.12 -18.26
CA ASN A 74 -19.36 2.12 -19.69
C ASN A 74 -18.10 1.31 -19.97
N GLU A 75 -18.31 0.02 -20.26
CA GLU A 75 -17.28 -0.95 -20.65
C GLU A 75 -16.52 -0.57 -21.95
N GLU A 76 -16.84 0.57 -22.57
CA GLU A 76 -16.22 1.06 -23.80
C GLU A 76 -15.16 2.15 -23.60
N ASP A 77 -15.02 2.76 -22.41
CA ASP A 77 -14.06 3.86 -22.19
C ASP A 77 -12.67 3.41 -21.67
N VAL A 78 -12.51 2.10 -21.41
CA VAL A 78 -11.26 1.50 -20.90
C VAL A 78 -10.07 1.65 -21.87
N LYS A 79 -10.31 2.00 -23.15
CA LYS A 79 -9.25 2.15 -24.17
C LYS A 79 -8.77 3.58 -24.44
N ARG A 80 -9.36 4.62 -23.85
CA ARG A 80 -9.04 6.02 -24.24
C ARG A 80 -8.58 6.96 -23.13
N ARG A 81 -8.46 6.50 -21.89
CA ARG A 81 -7.99 7.33 -20.76
C ARG A 81 -6.76 6.75 -20.07
N GLY A 82 -5.71 6.50 -20.85
CA GLY A 82 -4.35 6.42 -20.32
C GLY A 82 -3.78 7.82 -20.16
N GLY A 83 -4.22 8.57 -19.15
CA GLY A 83 -3.80 9.97 -18.96
C GLY A 83 -4.00 10.46 -17.54
N GLU A 84 -2.88 10.51 -16.80
CA GLU A 84 -2.63 11.39 -15.65
C GLU A 84 -3.41 11.11 -14.35
N GLY A 85 -3.20 9.92 -13.79
CA GLY A 85 -3.07 9.83 -12.33
C GLY A 85 -1.82 10.63 -11.91
N SER A 86 -2.01 11.77 -11.26
CA SER A 86 -0.98 12.72 -10.82
C SER A 86 -0.17 12.23 -9.60
N GLY A 87 -0.12 10.92 -9.36
CA GLY A 87 0.93 10.32 -8.56
C GLY A 87 2.07 9.97 -9.49
N ALA A 88 3.27 10.53 -9.28
CA ALA A 88 4.47 10.01 -9.92
C ALA A 88 4.47 8.49 -9.70
N ARG A 89 4.36 7.70 -10.77
CA ARG A 89 4.51 6.24 -10.66
C ARG A 89 5.91 6.01 -10.09
N HIS A 90 5.98 5.70 -8.80
CA HIS A 90 7.24 5.49 -8.11
C HIS A 90 7.84 4.19 -8.65
N GLY A 91 8.94 4.30 -9.38
CA GLY A 91 9.68 3.17 -9.93
C GLY A 91 10.01 3.31 -11.41
N ASP A 92 11.27 3.05 -11.76
CA ASP A 92 11.75 2.98 -13.14
C ASP A 92 11.79 1.52 -13.61
N ARG A 93 11.03 1.21 -14.67
CA ARG A 93 10.95 -0.14 -15.26
C ARG A 93 11.93 -0.34 -16.43
N ARG A 94 12.77 0.65 -16.75
CA ARG A 94 13.74 0.58 -17.85
C ARG A 94 14.78 -0.51 -17.58
N LEU A 95 15.00 -1.34 -18.61
CA LEU A 95 16.01 -2.39 -18.63
C LEU A 95 17.20 -1.94 -19.49
N PRO A 96 18.45 -2.31 -19.16
CA PRO A 96 18.83 -3.20 -18.06
C PRO A 96 18.77 -2.52 -16.68
N ALA A 97 18.07 -3.13 -15.73
CA ALA A 97 18.00 -2.61 -14.37
C ALA A 97 19.21 -3.11 -13.56
N ARG A 98 20.25 -2.27 -13.45
CA ARG A 98 21.47 -2.56 -12.68
C ARG A 98 21.35 -2.01 -11.27
N TYR A 99 21.81 -2.79 -10.30
CA TYR A 99 21.70 -2.45 -8.89
C TYR A 99 23.03 -2.62 -8.16
N LYS A 100 23.24 -1.84 -7.11
CA LYS A 100 24.30 -2.01 -6.12
C LYS A 100 23.67 -2.30 -4.76
N LEU A 101 24.33 -3.15 -3.96
CA LEU A 101 23.88 -3.38 -2.59
C LEU A 101 24.03 -2.09 -1.78
N ARG A 102 22.93 -1.68 -1.14
CA ARG A 102 22.86 -0.47 -0.32
C ARG A 102 22.89 -0.77 1.16
N GLY A 103 22.21 -1.84 1.55
CA GLY A 103 22.16 -2.28 2.93
C GLY A 103 21.52 -3.64 3.05
N PHE A 104 21.61 -4.22 4.23
CA PHE A 104 20.95 -5.47 4.54
C PHE A 104 20.65 -5.56 6.02
N ILE A 105 19.66 -6.38 6.37
CA ILE A 105 19.20 -6.60 7.74
C ILE A 105 19.42 -8.08 8.04
N SER A 106 20.12 -8.36 9.13
CA SER A 106 20.41 -9.71 9.59
C SER A 106 19.64 -10.01 10.87
N HIS A 107 19.03 -11.19 10.94
CA HIS A 107 18.45 -11.74 12.16
C HIS A 107 19.48 -12.61 12.87
N LYS A 108 19.87 -12.24 14.10
CA LYS A 108 20.79 -12.99 14.94
C LYS A 108 20.03 -13.82 15.96
N GLY A 109 19.82 -15.09 15.67
CA GLY A 109 19.21 -16.02 16.59
C GLY A 109 18.78 -17.31 15.89
N PRO A 110 18.63 -18.41 16.64
CA PRO A 110 18.21 -19.70 16.08
C PRO A 110 16.69 -19.78 15.82
N SER A 111 15.90 -18.82 16.31
CA SER A 111 14.43 -18.86 16.27
C SER A 111 13.86 -17.65 15.56
N VAL A 112 12.81 -17.82 14.77
CA VAL A 112 12.09 -16.68 14.17
C VAL A 112 11.26 -15.90 15.19
N PHE A 113 10.96 -16.50 16.34
CA PHE A 113 10.21 -15.89 17.44
C PHE A 113 11.12 -15.21 18.47
N SER A 114 12.44 -15.44 18.39
CA SER A 114 13.41 -14.82 19.28
C SER A 114 14.79 -14.66 18.64
N GLY A 115 15.31 -13.45 18.72
CA GLY A 115 16.63 -13.10 18.23
C GLY A 115 16.81 -11.59 18.21
N HIS A 116 17.81 -11.13 17.47
CA HIS A 116 18.21 -9.74 17.45
C HIS A 116 18.44 -9.23 16.03
N TYR A 117 17.79 -8.13 15.65
CA TYR A 117 17.96 -7.55 14.34
C TYR A 117 19.08 -6.51 14.35
N VAL A 118 19.96 -6.61 13.37
CA VAL A 118 20.98 -5.58 13.11
C VAL A 118 20.97 -5.18 11.64
N ALA A 119 21.34 -3.94 11.37
CA ALA A 119 21.37 -3.42 10.01
C ALA A 119 22.80 -3.02 9.61
N HIS A 120 23.22 -3.47 8.44
CA HIS A 120 24.43 -2.99 7.78
C HIS A 120 24.03 -2.06 6.65
N VAL A 121 24.54 -0.83 6.66
CA VAL A 121 24.23 0.19 5.66
C VAL A 121 25.52 0.72 5.08
N ARG A 122 25.60 0.76 3.75
CA ARG A 122 26.67 1.43 3.03
C ARG A 122 26.40 2.93 3.05
N SER A 123 27.33 3.75 3.52
CA SER A 123 27.18 5.21 3.54
C SER A 123 27.32 5.82 2.13
N HIS A 124 26.48 6.79 1.78
CA HIS A 124 26.71 7.66 0.60
C HIS A 124 27.74 8.76 0.89
N HIS A 125 27.84 9.21 2.13
CA HIS A 125 28.72 10.30 2.50
C HIS A 125 30.04 9.75 3.06
N PRO A 126 31.19 10.34 2.68
CA PRO A 126 32.45 10.02 3.33
C PRO A 126 32.31 10.32 4.83
N LEU A 127 32.48 9.30 5.66
CA LEU A 127 32.52 9.52 7.10
C LEU A 127 33.84 10.20 7.42
N ASN A 128 33.78 11.48 7.84
CA ASN A 128 34.92 12.27 8.31
C ASN A 128 35.37 11.74 9.68
N LEU A 129 35.96 10.54 9.67
CA LEU A 129 36.54 9.88 10.83
C LEU A 129 38.07 10.02 10.74
N PRO A 130 38.71 10.81 11.64
CA PRO A 130 40.13 11.13 11.59
C PRO A 130 41.06 9.90 11.63
N GLU A 131 40.61 8.82 12.26
CA GLU A 131 41.41 7.61 12.50
C GLU A 131 41.47 6.66 11.28
N LEU A 132 40.72 6.92 10.21
CA LEU A 132 40.63 6.02 9.06
C LEU A 132 41.25 6.67 7.81
N ALA A 133 42.57 6.59 7.70
CA ALA A 133 43.45 7.20 6.68
C ALA A 133 43.17 6.82 5.22
N ASN A 134 42.20 5.93 4.97
CA ASN A 134 41.78 5.56 3.62
C ASN A 134 40.49 6.32 3.30
N ASN A 135 40.58 7.33 2.43
CA ASN A 135 39.44 8.01 1.83
C ASN A 135 38.68 7.02 0.95
N LEU A 136 37.78 6.25 1.57
CA LEU A 136 36.80 5.46 0.86
C LEU A 136 35.55 6.32 0.71
N ASP A 137 35.12 6.53 -0.53
CA ASP A 137 33.88 7.25 -0.86
C ASP A 137 32.65 6.62 -0.19
N HIS A 138 32.74 5.32 0.12
CA HIS A 138 31.69 4.55 0.74
C HIS A 138 32.25 3.65 1.84
N ARG A 139 31.66 3.75 3.03
CA ARG A 139 31.96 2.86 4.17
C ARG A 139 30.74 2.09 4.62
N TRP A 140 30.94 0.89 5.15
CA TRP A 140 29.90 0.08 5.77
C TRP A 140 29.79 0.37 7.26
N VAL A 141 28.56 0.58 7.71
CA VAL A 141 28.23 0.88 9.09
C VAL A 141 27.23 -0.16 9.60
N LEU A 142 27.54 -0.73 10.76
CA LEU A 142 26.66 -1.59 11.52
C LEU A 142 25.87 -0.74 12.52
N PHE A 143 24.55 -0.79 12.41
CA PHE A 143 23.60 -0.25 13.36
C PHE A 143 23.05 -1.40 14.21
N ASN A 144 23.32 -1.33 15.50
CA ASN A 144 22.90 -2.27 16.52
C ASN A 144 22.28 -1.49 17.67
N ASP A 145 21.01 -1.13 17.53
CA ASP A 145 20.28 -0.24 18.44
C ASP A 145 21.04 1.08 18.68
N GLU A 146 21.39 1.40 19.93
CA GLU A 146 22.16 2.58 20.29
C GLU A 146 23.65 2.49 19.86
N LYS A 147 24.12 1.30 19.46
CA LYS A 147 25.53 1.06 19.12
C LYS A 147 25.73 1.11 17.62
N VAL A 148 26.54 2.08 17.19
CA VAL A 148 26.93 2.27 15.80
C VAL A 148 28.42 2.01 15.65
N ALA A 149 28.79 1.14 14.70
CA ALA A 149 30.18 0.76 14.49
C ALA A 149 30.53 0.65 13.00
N LEU A 150 31.80 0.85 12.67
CA LEU A 150 32.30 0.56 11.32
C LEU A 150 32.32 -0.96 11.09
N ALA A 151 31.81 -1.39 9.94
CA ALA A 151 31.64 -2.79 9.57
C ALA A 151 32.54 -3.17 8.37
N GLU A 152 33.76 -2.65 8.33
CA GLU A 152 34.72 -2.88 7.24
C GLU A 152 35.47 -4.20 7.37
N ARG A 153 35.79 -4.62 8.60
CA ARG A 153 36.66 -5.79 8.86
C ARG A 153 36.20 -6.58 10.07
N GLY A 154 36.61 -7.85 10.11
CA GLY A 154 36.32 -8.75 11.22
C GLY A 154 34.99 -9.50 11.08
N PRO A 155 34.55 -10.19 12.15
CA PRO A 155 33.42 -11.11 12.11
C PRO A 155 32.07 -10.41 11.96
N LEU A 156 31.99 -9.11 12.27
CA LEU A 156 30.80 -8.29 12.11
C LEU A 156 30.85 -7.42 10.85
N SER A 157 31.82 -7.66 9.96
CA SER A 157 31.94 -6.94 8.69
C SER A 157 30.78 -7.21 7.74
N TYR A 158 30.61 -6.33 6.77
CA TYR A 158 29.60 -6.51 5.74
C TYR A 158 29.84 -7.80 4.92
N GLU A 159 31.10 -8.16 4.63
CA GLU A 159 31.44 -9.37 3.86
C GLU A 159 31.05 -10.65 4.59
N ALA A 160 31.29 -10.70 5.91
CA ALA A 160 30.95 -11.86 6.73
C ALA A 160 29.44 -11.96 6.97
N MET A 161 28.76 -10.82 7.15
CA MET A 161 27.35 -10.80 7.56
C MET A 161 26.37 -10.75 6.40
N ALA A 162 26.76 -10.22 5.23
CA ALA A 162 25.86 -10.10 4.08
C ALA A 162 25.29 -11.44 3.64
N PRO A 163 26.05 -12.55 3.49
CA PRO A 163 25.48 -13.84 3.08
C PRO A 163 24.46 -14.43 4.07
N LEU A 164 24.47 -13.95 5.32
CA LEU A 164 23.58 -14.40 6.41
C LEU A 164 22.39 -13.45 6.60
N ALA A 165 22.22 -12.45 5.74
CA ALA A 165 21.17 -11.47 5.88
C ALA A 165 19.80 -12.03 5.49
N TYR A 166 18.77 -11.49 6.14
CA TYR A 166 17.38 -11.87 5.90
C TYR A 166 16.72 -10.97 4.86
N ILE A 167 16.98 -9.65 4.91
CA ILE A 167 16.45 -8.67 3.97
C ILE A 167 17.61 -7.91 3.34
N TYR A 168 17.57 -7.76 2.01
CA TYR A 168 18.56 -7.00 1.26
C TYR A 168 17.91 -5.79 0.60
N LEU A 169 18.60 -4.65 0.66
CA LEU A 169 18.20 -3.40 0.03
C LEU A 169 19.19 -3.09 -1.09
N PHE A 170 18.65 -2.96 -2.30
CA PHE A 170 19.41 -2.66 -3.51
C PHE A 170 19.03 -1.27 -4.04
N GLU A 171 20.03 -0.47 -4.35
CA GLU A 171 19.87 0.85 -4.97
C GLU A 171 20.13 0.72 -6.47
N ARG A 172 19.21 1.20 -7.31
CA ARG A 172 19.39 1.21 -8.76
C ARG A 172 20.53 2.17 -9.12
N ILE A 173 21.43 1.73 -9.98
CA ILE A 173 22.53 2.56 -10.47
C ILE A 173 21.96 3.44 -11.59
N PRO A 174 22.03 4.78 -11.51
CA PRO A 174 21.67 5.65 -12.62
C PRO A 174 22.61 5.39 -13.81
N GLU A 175 22.06 5.38 -15.03
CA GLU A 175 22.84 5.26 -16.27
C GLU A 175 23.78 6.45 -16.49
#